data_AF-A0A1F8EBB3-F1
#
_entry.id   AF-A0A1F8EBB3-F1
#
_cell.length_a   1.000
_cell.length_b   1.000
_cell.length_c   1.000
_cell.angle_alpha   90.00
_cell.angle_beta   90.00
_cell.angle_gamma   90.00
#
_symmetry.space_group_name_H-M   'P 1'
#
loop_
_entity.id
_entity.type
_entity.pdbx_description
1 polymer ?
#
loop_
_entity_poly.entity_id
_entity_poly.type
_entity_poly.pdbx_seq_one_letter_code
_entity_poly.pdbx_strand_id
1 'polypeptide(L)'
;MKTILILYIPVIHSGYLDIIAKYQWVQTYILGKDFVEELAEHVELRALDPKTTQEILAPFVRGLSVKVLNRQELAHIVNTGGRIRVITANEAITKRFVERYLPGVEVTLENTFLRWEESNVLSSHDVPHDRVSISEEDRRHMNDAEIESQSSSDWWRRVGSILVKPTGGDT
;
A
#
# COMPACT_ATOMS: atom_id res chain seq x y z
N MET A 1 -10.36 5.56 -27.81
CA MET A 1 -9.55 5.76 -26.59
C MET A 1 -9.17 4.40 -26.07
N LYS A 2 -7.89 4.12 -25.85
CA LYS A 2 -7.41 2.80 -25.42
C LYS A 2 -7.22 2.80 -23.90
N THR A 3 -7.90 1.91 -23.20
CA THR A 3 -7.74 1.78 -21.74
C THR A 3 -6.80 0.62 -21.43
N ILE A 4 -5.87 0.83 -20.50
CA ILE A 4 -4.92 -0.18 -20.03
C ILE A 4 -4.88 -0.22 -18.50
N LEU A 5 -4.56 -1.38 -17.95
CA LEU A 5 -4.32 -1.57 -16.53
C LEU A 5 -2.81 -1.70 -16.30
N ILE A 6 -2.25 -0.86 -15.43
CA ILE A 6 -0.83 -0.92 -15.03
C ILE A 6 -0.77 -1.19 -13.53
N LEU A 7 -0.05 -2.23 -13.11
CA LEU A 7 0.08 -2.61 -11.70
C LEU A 7 1.54 -2.85 -11.32
N TYR A 8 1.87 -2.55 -10.06
CA TYR A 8 3.04 -3.11 -9.41
C TYR A 8 2.57 -4.24 -8.49
N ILE A 9 3.08 -5.46 -8.66
CA ILE A 9 2.62 -6.64 -7.93
C ILE A 9 3.83 -7.33 -7.31
N PRO A 10 4.29 -6.90 -6.12
CA PRO A 10 5.44 -7.50 -5.46
C PRO A 10 5.10 -8.87 -4.88
N VAL A 11 3.84 -9.09 -4.49
CA VAL A 11 3.34 -10.35 -3.95
C VAL A 11 1.95 -10.62 -4.51
N ILE A 12 1.58 -11.90 -4.64
CA ILE A 12 0.24 -12.28 -5.07
C ILE A 12 -0.72 -12.13 -3.89
N HIS A 13 -1.57 -11.11 -3.95
CA HIS A 13 -2.61 -10.80 -2.96
C HIS A 13 -3.98 -10.86 -3.63
N SER A 14 -5.03 -11.26 -2.90
CA SER A 14 -6.41 -11.35 -3.42
C SER A 14 -6.87 -10.02 -4.04
N GLY A 15 -6.51 -8.89 -3.43
CA GLY A 15 -6.86 -7.57 -3.97
C GLY A 15 -6.31 -7.32 -5.39
N TYR A 16 -5.13 -7.84 -5.75
CA TYR A 16 -4.66 -7.76 -7.14
C TYR A 16 -5.48 -8.64 -8.08
N LEU A 17 -5.87 -9.84 -7.62
CA LEU A 17 -6.74 -10.72 -8.40
C LEU A 17 -8.11 -10.09 -8.63
N ASP A 18 -8.67 -9.40 -7.63
CA ASP A 18 -9.94 -8.69 -7.73
C ASP A 18 -9.86 -7.53 -8.73
N ILE A 19 -8.79 -6.73 -8.69
CA ILE A 19 -8.55 -5.66 -9.68
C ILE A 19 -8.45 -6.25 -11.09
N ILE A 20 -7.66 -7.31 -11.26
CA ILE A 20 -7.48 -7.96 -12.57
C ILE A 20 -8.81 -8.53 -13.08
N ALA A 21 -9.61 -9.17 -12.22
CA ALA A 21 -10.91 -9.70 -12.57
C ALA A 21 -11.91 -8.60 -12.95
N LYS A 22 -11.93 -7.49 -12.21
CA LYS A 22 -12.75 -6.29 -12.49
C LYS A 22 -12.41 -5.68 -13.85
N TYR A 23 -11.14 -5.72 -14.24
CA TYR A 23 -10.61 -5.10 -15.45
C TYR A 23 -10.12 -6.10 -16.50
N GLN A 24 -10.67 -7.32 -16.51
CA GLN A 24 -10.27 -8.39 -17.45
C GLN A 24 -10.47 -8.04 -18.94
N TRP A 25 -11.24 -6.99 -19.22
CA TRP A 25 -11.53 -6.45 -20.55
C TRP A 25 -10.46 -5.47 -21.07
N VAL A 26 -9.46 -5.09 -20.27
CA VAL A 26 -8.30 -4.29 -20.71
C VAL A 26 -7.00 -5.09 -20.66
N GLN A 27 -6.02 -4.66 -21.46
CA GLN A 27 -4.68 -5.23 -21.41
C GLN A 27 -4.03 -4.88 -20.08
N THR A 28 -3.55 -5.90 -19.36
CA THR A 28 -2.88 -5.75 -18.08
C THR A 28 -1.36 -5.73 -18.27
N TYR A 29 -0.72 -4.79 -17.60
CA TYR A 29 0.71 -4.58 -17.58
C TYR A 29 1.23 -4.60 -16.14
N ILE A 30 2.24 -5.43 -15.87
CA ILE A 30 2.99 -5.43 -14.61
C ILE A 30 4.22 -4.56 -14.81
N LEU A 31 4.52 -3.63 -13.90
CA LEU A 31 5.73 -2.82 -13.98
C LEU A 31 6.98 -3.71 -14.05
N GLY A 32 7.79 -3.48 -15.07
CA GLY A 32 9.09 -4.11 -15.25
C GLY A 32 10.08 -3.70 -14.18
N LYS A 33 11.11 -4.54 -14.02
CA LYS A 33 12.13 -4.39 -12.98
C LYS A 33 12.87 -3.06 -13.08
N ASP A 34 13.10 -2.57 -14.29
CA ASP A 34 13.73 -1.28 -14.58
C ASP A 34 12.94 -0.08 -14.03
N PHE A 35 11.61 -0.13 -14.09
CA PHE A 35 10.77 0.89 -13.46
C PHE A 35 10.72 0.74 -11.95
N VAL A 36 10.69 -0.49 -11.45
CA VAL A 36 10.64 -0.77 -10.00
C VAL A 36 11.92 -0.27 -9.32
N GLU A 37 13.08 -0.59 -9.87
CA GLU A 37 14.38 -0.15 -9.33
C GLU A 37 14.55 1.37 -9.35
N GLU A 38 13.96 2.06 -10.32
CA GLU A 38 14.03 3.52 -10.41
C GLU A 38 13.04 4.24 -9.48
N LEU A 39 11.86 3.66 -9.25
CA LEU A 39 10.73 4.33 -8.58
C LEU A 39 10.47 3.85 -7.15
N ALA A 40 11.03 2.70 -6.75
CA ALA A 40 10.94 2.22 -5.39
C ALA A 40 11.89 3.03 -4.49
N GLU A 41 11.39 3.54 -3.36
CA GLU A 41 12.23 4.21 -2.35
C GLU A 41 13.00 3.21 -1.49
N HIS A 42 12.48 1.99 -1.39
CA HIS A 42 13.03 0.94 -0.55
C HIS A 42 13.04 -0.39 -1.29
N VAL A 43 14.03 -1.22 -0.96
CA VAL A 43 14.11 -2.59 -1.45
C VAL A 43 13.04 -3.43 -0.75
N GLU A 44 12.05 -3.90 -1.50
CA GLU A 44 11.04 -4.85 -1.00
C GLU A 44 11.61 -6.28 -1.12
N LEU A 45 12.06 -6.84 0.01
CA LEU A 45 12.70 -8.17 0.07
C LEU A 45 11.80 -9.31 -0.41
N ARG A 46 10.47 -9.13 -0.35
CA ARG A 46 9.48 -10.14 -0.76
C ARG A 46 9.04 -9.98 -2.21
N ALA A 47 9.54 -8.97 -2.91
CA ALA A 47 9.09 -8.67 -4.27
C ALA A 47 9.48 -9.81 -5.21
N LEU A 48 8.47 -10.43 -5.80
CA LEU A 48 8.62 -11.36 -6.91
C LEU A 48 9.15 -10.62 -8.13
N ASP A 49 9.97 -11.31 -8.92
CA ASP A 49 10.38 -10.82 -10.22
C ASP A 49 9.13 -10.62 -11.12
N PRO A 50 8.98 -9.49 -11.84
CA PRO A 50 7.80 -9.20 -12.63
C PRO A 50 7.42 -10.29 -13.65
N LYS A 51 8.41 -10.99 -14.22
CA LYS A 51 8.17 -12.09 -15.14
C LYS A 51 7.61 -13.32 -14.41
N THR A 52 8.14 -13.61 -13.23
CA THR A 52 7.58 -14.67 -12.35
C THR A 52 6.12 -14.35 -12.00
N THR A 53 5.83 -13.10 -11.64
CA THR A 53 4.46 -12.65 -11.37
C THR A 53 3.54 -12.78 -12.58
N GLN A 54 4.03 -12.43 -13.78
CA GLN A 54 3.29 -12.62 -15.03
C GLN A 54 2.93 -14.10 -15.26
N GLU A 55 3.90 -15.00 -15.10
CA GLU A 55 3.73 -16.44 -15.30
C GLU A 55 2.72 -17.04 -14.32
N ILE A 56 2.74 -16.60 -13.05
CA ILE A 56 1.77 -17.02 -12.03
C ILE A 56 0.37 -16.51 -12.34
N LEU A 57 0.23 -15.27 -12.81
CA LEU A 57 -1.07 -14.62 -13.03
C LEU A 57 -1.73 -14.99 -14.36
N ALA A 58 -0.95 -15.33 -15.38
CA ALA A 58 -1.48 -15.61 -16.72
C ALA A 58 -2.65 -16.62 -16.74
N PRO A 59 -2.64 -17.73 -15.97
CA PRO A 59 -3.76 -18.68 -15.93
C PRO A 59 -5.05 -18.12 -15.33
N PHE A 60 -4.97 -17.09 -14.49
CA PHE A 60 -6.13 -16.50 -13.81
C PHE A 60 -6.86 -15.48 -14.69
N VAL A 61 -6.25 -15.04 -15.79
CA VAL A 61 -6.84 -14.04 -16.67
C VAL A 61 -7.54 -14.70 -17.84
N ARG A 62 -8.88 -14.59 -17.84
CA ARG A 62 -9.75 -15.17 -18.88
C ARG A 62 -9.89 -14.31 -20.14
N GLY A 63 -9.39 -13.07 -20.09
CA GLY A 63 -9.52 -12.07 -21.15
C GLY A 63 -8.20 -11.73 -21.82
N LEU A 64 -7.85 -10.44 -21.83
CA LEU A 64 -6.59 -9.97 -22.41
C LEU A 64 -5.38 -10.41 -21.57
N SER A 65 -4.25 -10.67 -22.23
CA SER A 65 -3.04 -11.20 -21.57
C SER A 65 -2.50 -10.30 -20.45
N VAL A 66 -1.70 -10.87 -19.55
CA VAL A 66 -0.82 -10.11 -18.65
C VAL A 66 0.56 -10.00 -19.30
N LYS A 67 1.15 -8.79 -19.32
CA LYS A 67 2.48 -8.54 -19.87
C LYS A 67 3.35 -7.78 -18.88
N VAL A 68 4.66 -8.00 -18.92
CA VAL A 68 5.60 -7.11 -18.24
C VAL A 68 5.78 -5.85 -19.08
N LEU A 69 5.69 -4.68 -18.44
CA LEU A 69 5.91 -3.38 -19.05
C LEU A 69 7.38 -3.01 -18.94
N ASN A 70 8.06 -2.94 -20.08
CA ASN A 70 9.39 -2.39 -20.20
C ASN A 70 9.32 -1.01 -20.91
N ARG A 71 10.47 -0.36 -21.09
CA ARG A 71 10.56 0.94 -21.78
C ARG A 71 10.14 0.90 -23.25
N GLN A 72 10.43 -0.18 -23.97
CA GLN A 72 10.03 -0.33 -25.38
C GLN A 72 8.51 -0.40 -25.51
N GLU A 73 7.86 -1.21 -24.68
CA GLU A 73 6.41 -1.34 -24.62
C GLU A 73 5.74 -0.02 -24.21
N LEU A 74 6.28 0.68 -23.22
CA LEU A 74 5.80 2.00 -22.82
C LEU A 74 5.89 3.00 -23.98
N ALA A 75 7.04 3.07 -24.66
CA ALA A 75 7.23 3.95 -25.81
C ALA A 75 6.23 3.60 -26.92
N HIS A 76 5.99 2.32 -27.18
CA HIS A 76 4.99 1.89 -28.14
C HIS A 76 3.58 2.37 -27.75
N ILE A 77 3.16 2.15 -26.49
CA ILE A 77 1.84 2.56 -25.98
C ILE A 77 1.62 4.07 -26.15
N VAL A 78 2.62 4.87 -25.79
CA VAL A 78 2.54 6.34 -25.87
C VAL A 78 2.58 6.84 -27.32
N ASN A 79 3.42 6.24 -28.16
CA ASN A 79 3.62 6.68 -29.55
C ASN A 79 2.57 6.17 -30.53
N THR A 80 1.63 5.31 -30.13
CA THR A 80 0.59 4.79 -31.05
C THR A 80 -0.44 5.88 -31.47
N GLY A 81 -0.26 7.14 -31.07
CA GLY A 81 -1.03 8.30 -31.57
C GLY A 81 -2.50 8.39 -31.11
N GLY A 82 -2.99 7.39 -30.37
CA GLY A 82 -4.32 7.38 -29.78
C GLY A 82 -4.32 7.90 -28.35
N ARG A 83 -5.42 8.56 -27.94
CA ARG A 83 -5.65 8.89 -26.52
C ARG A 83 -5.71 7.60 -25.69
N ILE A 84 -4.87 7.53 -24.66
CA ILE A 84 -4.82 6.43 -23.69
C ILE A 84 -5.46 6.86 -22.37
N ARG A 85 -6.09 5.91 -21.68
CA ARG A 85 -6.52 6.03 -20.29
C ARG A 85 -5.88 4.91 -19.47
N VAL A 86 -5.39 5.24 -18.29
CA VAL A 86 -4.67 4.31 -17.42
C VAL A 86 -5.50 4.03 -16.18
N ILE A 87 -5.64 2.76 -15.85
CA ILE A 87 -6.17 2.30 -14.57
C ILE A 87 -4.99 1.73 -13.79
N THR A 88 -4.85 2.09 -12.52
CA THR A 88 -3.79 1.55 -11.68
C THR A 88 -4.23 1.45 -10.23
N ALA A 89 -3.51 0.66 -9.42
CA ALA A 89 -3.72 0.62 -7.98
C ALA A 89 -3.33 1.96 -7.36
N ASN A 90 -4.06 2.37 -6.33
CA ASN A 90 -3.68 3.51 -5.50
C ASN A 90 -2.49 3.12 -4.60
N GLU A 91 -1.27 3.16 -5.15
CA GLU A 91 -0.02 2.87 -4.45
C GLU A 91 1.03 3.95 -4.78
N ALA A 92 1.99 4.18 -3.87
CA ALA A 92 3.03 5.20 -4.06
C ALA A 92 3.84 5.01 -5.36
N ILE A 93 4.28 3.78 -5.64
CA ILE A 93 5.11 3.49 -6.83
C ILE A 93 4.35 3.66 -8.15
N THR A 94 3.07 3.32 -8.20
CA THR A 94 2.26 3.46 -9.41
C THR A 94 1.89 4.93 -9.66
N LYS A 95 1.65 5.72 -8.61
CA LYS A 95 1.52 7.19 -8.71
C LYS A 95 2.78 7.81 -9.30
N ARG A 96 3.95 7.51 -8.72
CA ARG A 96 5.24 7.99 -9.22
C ARG A 96 5.49 7.59 -10.67
N PHE A 97 5.12 6.36 -11.04
CA PHE A 97 5.21 5.89 -12.42
C PHE A 97 4.37 6.76 -13.36
N VAL A 98 3.10 6.96 -13.04
CA VAL A 98 2.18 7.76 -13.86
C VAL A 98 2.65 9.21 -13.98
N GLU A 99 3.02 9.84 -12.86
CA GLU A 99 3.48 11.23 -12.82
C GLU A 99 4.72 11.44 -13.69
N ARG A 100 5.67 10.51 -13.64
CA ARG A 100 6.95 10.62 -14.35
C ARG A 100 6.84 10.25 -15.83
N TYR A 101 6.10 9.19 -16.16
CA TYR A 101 6.13 8.57 -17.48
C TYR A 101 4.90 8.84 -18.34
N LEU A 102 3.80 9.27 -17.73
CA LEU A 102 2.51 9.45 -18.39
C LEU A 102 1.90 10.83 -18.07
N PRO A 103 2.67 11.93 -18.20
CA PRO A 103 2.15 13.27 -17.89
C PRO A 103 0.97 13.62 -18.82
N GLY A 104 -0.12 14.10 -18.23
CA GLY A 104 -1.33 14.51 -18.97
C GLY A 104 -2.23 13.35 -19.44
N VAL A 105 -1.93 12.11 -19.07
CA VAL A 105 -2.80 10.95 -19.32
C VAL A 105 -3.92 10.89 -18.28
N GLU A 106 -5.15 10.57 -18.71
CA GLU A 106 -6.27 10.32 -17.80
C GLU A 106 -6.00 9.06 -16.98
N VAL A 107 -5.96 9.20 -15.65
CA VAL A 107 -5.63 8.10 -14.73
C VAL A 107 -6.77 7.86 -13.75
N THR A 108 -7.14 6.59 -13.56
CA THR A 108 -8.08 6.12 -12.56
C THR A 108 -7.33 5.30 -11.51
N LEU A 109 -7.38 5.75 -10.25
CA LEU A 109 -6.78 5.06 -9.12
C LEU A 109 -7.80 4.13 -8.46
N GLU A 110 -7.44 2.87 -8.34
CA GLU A 110 -8.23 1.84 -7.65
C GLU A 110 -7.87 1.77 -6.18
N ASN A 111 -8.84 2.11 -5.33
CA ASN A 111 -8.74 2.00 -3.88
C ASN A 111 -9.05 0.57 -3.44
N THR A 112 -8.13 -0.36 -3.68
CA THR A 112 -8.17 -1.71 -3.12
C THR A 112 -7.13 -1.82 -2.02
N PHE A 113 -7.47 -2.45 -0.90
CA PHE A 113 -6.48 -2.73 0.13
C PHE A 113 -5.51 -3.80 -0.37
N LEU A 114 -4.26 -3.41 -0.61
CA LEU A 114 -3.21 -4.30 -1.11
C LEU A 114 -2.12 -4.52 -0.06
N ARG A 115 -1.71 -3.42 0.57
CA ARG A 115 -0.75 -3.39 1.69
C ARG A 115 -0.91 -2.07 2.44
N TRP A 116 -0.27 -1.98 3.61
CA TRP A 116 -0.14 -0.73 4.34
C TRP A 116 0.51 0.33 3.45
N GLU A 117 -0.26 1.35 3.04
CA GLU A 117 0.32 2.53 2.42
C GLU A 117 1.06 3.35 3.49
N GLU A 118 2.21 3.88 3.12
CA GLU A 118 3.00 4.82 3.92
C GLU A 118 2.17 6.03 4.38
N SER A 119 1.25 6.49 3.53
CA SER A 119 0.29 7.56 3.85
C SER A 119 -0.52 7.25 5.12
N ASN A 120 -0.91 5.99 5.36
CA ASN A 120 -1.66 5.58 6.54
C ASN A 120 -0.78 5.52 7.80
N VAL A 121 0.53 5.31 7.64
CA VAL A 121 1.49 5.29 8.75
C VAL A 121 1.91 6.71 9.14
N LEU A 122 2.12 7.58 8.14
CA LEU A 122 2.49 8.98 8.33
C LEU A 122 1.29 9.86 8.69
N SER A 123 0.06 9.41 8.44
CA SER A 123 -1.13 10.14 8.84
C SER A 123 -1.28 10.11 10.36
N SER A 124 -0.88 11.21 11.00
CA SER A 124 -1.26 11.56 12.35
C SER A 124 -2.75 11.95 12.35
N HIS A 125 -3.62 10.95 12.30
CA HIS A 125 -5.00 11.19 12.68
C HIS A 125 -5.04 11.34 14.19
N ASP A 126 -5.67 12.41 14.67
CA ASP A 126 -5.99 12.50 16.10
C ASP A 126 -6.80 11.26 16.47
N VAL A 127 -6.27 10.45 17.39
CA VAL A 127 -6.98 9.29 17.88
C VAL A 127 -8.19 9.81 18.65
N PRO A 128 -9.44 9.53 18.19
CA PRO A 128 -10.62 9.98 18.91
C PRO A 128 -10.60 9.31 20.28
N HIS A 129 -10.83 10.09 21.33
CA HIS A 129 -10.97 9.59 22.69
C HIS A 129 -12.38 9.88 23.17
N ASP A 130 -12.99 8.91 23.86
CA ASP A 130 -14.32 9.10 24.42
C ASP A 130 -14.28 10.03 25.65
N ARG A 131 -13.15 10.06 26.37
CA ARG A 131 -12.96 10.81 27.62
C ARG A 131 -11.51 11.25 27.82
N VAL A 132 -11.32 12.40 28.45
CA VAL A 132 -10.03 12.86 28.98
C VAL A 132 -10.13 12.84 30.50
N SER A 133 -9.19 12.18 31.18
CA SER A 133 -9.07 12.31 32.63
C SER A 133 -8.22 13.53 33.00
N ILE A 134 -8.71 14.31 33.97
CA ILE A 134 -7.97 15.40 34.61
C ILE A 134 -7.46 15.01 36.01
N SER A 135 -7.73 13.78 36.45
CA SER A 135 -7.32 13.29 37.77
C SER A 135 -5.80 13.20 37.86
N GLU A 136 -5.22 13.81 38.89
CA GLU A 136 -3.79 13.67 39.18
C GLU A 136 -3.40 12.21 39.44
N GLU A 137 -4.31 11.43 40.02
CA GLU A 137 -4.11 10.02 40.27
C GLU A 137 -4.03 9.21 38.97
N ASP A 138 -4.92 9.46 38.02
CA ASP A 138 -4.87 8.80 36.71
C ASP A 138 -3.60 9.18 35.94
N ARG A 139 -3.17 10.44 36.03
CA ARG A 139 -1.92 10.90 35.40
C ARG A 139 -0.69 10.24 36.02
N ARG A 140 -0.68 10.07 37.35
CA ARG A 140 0.38 9.33 38.06
C ARG A 140 0.40 7.87 37.60
N HIS A 141 -0.75 7.23 37.58
CA HIS A 141 -0.91 5.84 37.13
C HIS A 141 -0.45 5.63 35.67
N MET A 142 -0.79 6.54 34.76
CA MET A 142 -0.29 6.50 33.39
C MET A 142 1.24 6.68 33.32
N ASN A 143 1.80 7.57 34.13
CA ASN A 143 3.25 7.76 34.20
C ASN A 143 3.97 6.52 34.75
N ASP A 144 3.41 5.85 35.75
CA ASP A 144 3.97 4.62 36.30
C ASP A 144 3.95 3.48 35.26
N ALA A 145 2.85 3.36 34.48
CA ALA A 145 2.77 2.42 33.36
C ALA A 145 3.78 2.74 32.24
N GLU A 146 3.99 4.02 31.93
CA GLU A 146 4.99 4.45 30.94
C GLU A 146 6.42 4.09 31.40
N ILE A 147 6.74 4.31 32.68
CA ILE A 147 8.03 3.92 33.26
C ILE A 147 8.22 2.40 33.17
N GLU A 148 7.22 1.61 33.54
CA GLU A 148 7.30 0.14 33.45
C GLU A 148 7.51 -0.34 32.02
N SER A 149 6.93 0.35 31.03
CA SER A 149 7.11 0.01 29.61
C SER A 149 8.57 0.05 29.16
N GLN A 150 9.42 0.85 29.83
CA GLN A 150 10.85 0.97 29.52
C GLN A 150 11.65 -0.30 29.86
N SER A 151 11.10 -1.18 30.70
CA SER A 151 11.67 -2.49 30.99
C SER A 151 11.47 -3.49 29.84
N SER A 152 10.63 -3.17 28.84
CA SER A 152 10.42 -4.03 27.67
C SER A 152 11.66 -4.07 26.79
N SER A 153 12.10 -5.29 26.45
CA SER A 153 13.17 -5.53 25.48
C SER A 153 12.69 -5.41 24.02
N ASP A 154 11.38 -5.28 23.78
CA ASP A 154 10.83 -5.09 22.43
C ASP A 154 11.07 -3.63 21.99
N TRP A 155 11.90 -3.48 20.95
CA TRP A 155 12.28 -2.19 20.38
C TRP A 155 11.22 -1.62 19.42
N TRP A 156 10.26 -2.44 19.00
CA TRP A 156 9.17 -2.07 18.11
C TRP A 156 7.92 -1.63 18.88
N ARG A 157 7.61 -2.29 20.01
CA ARG A 157 6.48 -1.94 20.88
C ARG A 157 6.84 -2.09 22.36
N ARG A 158 6.83 -0.98 23.10
CA ARG A 158 6.96 -0.98 24.56
C ARG A 158 5.59 -0.79 25.19
N VAL A 159 5.15 -1.77 25.99
CA VAL A 159 3.85 -1.75 26.66
C VAL A 159 4.10 -1.96 28.14
N GLY A 160 3.60 -1.04 28.97
CA GLY A 160 3.63 -1.16 30.42
C GLY A 160 2.23 -1.18 31.01
N SER A 161 2.09 -1.81 32.17
CA SER A 161 0.80 -1.95 32.85
C SER A 161 1.00 -1.90 34.35
N ILE A 162 0.03 -1.35 35.07
CA ILE A 162 0.00 -1.33 36.52
C ILE A 162 -1.34 -1.88 37.03
N LEU A 163 -1.33 -2.44 38.24
CA LEU A 163 -2.52 -2.88 38.94
C LEU A 163 -2.76 -1.95 40.13
N VAL A 164 -3.91 -1.27 40.13
CA VAL A 164 -4.29 -0.33 41.21
C VAL A 164 -5.36 -0.98 42.07
N LYS A 165 -5.12 -1.03 43.38
CA LYS A 165 -6.14 -1.44 44.34
C LYS A 165 -7.02 -0.21 44.65
N PRO A 166 -8.35 -0.31 44.58
CA PRO A 166 -9.22 0.77 45.02
C PRO A 166 -8.97 1.04 46.51
N THR A 167 -8.64 2.26 46.86
CA THR A 167 -8.75 2.75 48.24
C THR A 167 -10.24 2.91 48.52
N GLY A 168 -10.75 2.14 49.49
CA GLY A 168 -12.19 2.05 49.75
C GLY A 168 -12.84 3.41 49.96
N GLY A 169 -13.94 3.67 49.23
CA GLY A 169 -14.94 4.61 49.68
C GLY A 169 -15.75 3.95 50.78
N ASP A 170 -15.80 4.58 51.96
CA ASP A 170 -16.82 4.30 52.95
C ASP A 170 -18.20 4.44 52.26
N THR A 171 -18.94 3.33 52.18
CA THR A 171 -20.39 3.33 51.89
C THR A 171 -21.16 3.85 53.09
#